data_AF-A0A8T5HS34-F1
#
_entry.id   AF-A0A8T5HS34-F1
#
_cell.length_a   1.000
_cell.length_b   1.000
_cell.length_c   1.000
_cell.angle_alpha   90.00
_cell.angle_beta   90.00
_cell.angle_gamma   90.00
#
_symmetry.space_group_name_H-M   'P 1'
#
loop_
_entity.id
_entity.type
_entity.pdbx_description
1 polymer ?
#
loop_
_entity_poly.entity_id
_entity_poly.type
_entity_poly.pdbx_seq_one_letter_code
_entity_poly.pdbx_strand_id
1 'polypeptide(L)' 'MVIQSNQRSDTAVRISRWLDEAVEDYISDKKIRVAFPSKRNFVDTAVMQLLEEKKVKLESGK' A
#
# COMPACT_ATOMS: atom_id res chain seq x y z
N MET A 1 -10.62 28.69 -15.50
CA MET A 1 -10.50 27.92 -14.25
C MET A 1 -9.59 26.74 -14.54
N VAL A 2 -8.30 26.85 -14.21
CA VAL A 2 -7.32 25.79 -14.51
C VAL A 2 -7.41 24.78 -13.39
N ILE A 3 -7.96 23.60 -13.66
CA ILE A 3 -7.97 22.49 -12.72
C ILE A 3 -6.53 21.98 -12.67
N GLN A 4 -5.77 22.39 -11.65
CA GLN A 4 -4.49 21.77 -11.33
C GLN A 4 -4.78 20.29 -11.04
N SER A 5 -4.34 19.42 -11.94
CA SER A 5 -4.18 18.01 -11.66
C SER A 5 -3.18 17.90 -10.51
N ASN A 6 -3.72 17.70 -9.30
CA ASN A 6 -2.95 17.45 -8.11
C ASN A 6 -2.13 16.18 -8.38
N GLN A 7 -0.89 16.34 -8.85
CA GLN A 7 0.02 15.24 -9.12
C GLN A 7 0.27 14.58 -7.78
N ARG A 8 -0.47 13.51 -7.48
CA ARG A 8 -0.09 12.58 -6.43
C ARG A 8 1.30 12.11 -6.79
N SER A 9 2.28 12.53 -6.00
CA SER A 9 3.62 11.96 -6.04
C SER A 9 3.49 10.54 -5.49
N ASP A 10 3.09 9.60 -6.35
CA ASP A 10 3.09 8.18 -6.06
C ASP A 10 4.55 7.78 -5.78
N THR A 11 4.93 7.75 -4.50
CA THR A 11 6.22 7.20 -4.06
C THR A 11 6.18 5.70 -4.31
N ALA A 12 6.68 5.27 -5.46
CA ALA A 12 6.84 3.86 -5.79
C ALA A 12 8.01 3.29 -4.97
N VAL A 13 7.71 2.61 -3.86
CA VAL A 13 8.72 1.89 -3.09
C VAL A 13 9.03 0.58 -3.83
N ARG A 14 10.22 0.49 -4.40
CA ARG A 14 10.70 -0.75 -5.03
C ARG A 14 11.12 -1.72 -3.92
N ILE A 15 10.22 -2.65 -3.61
CA ILE A 15 10.48 -3.74 -2.66
C ILE A 15 11.32 -4.84 -3.32
N SER A 16 12.05 -5.58 -2.47
CA SER A 16 12.89 -6.67 -2.94
C SER A 16 12.05 -7.80 -3.54
N ARG A 17 12.57 -8.46 -4.58
CA ARG A 17 11.87 -9.54 -5.30
C ARG A 17 11.37 -10.67 -4.38
N TRP A 18 12.14 -11.02 -3.36
CA TRP A 18 11.75 -12.05 -2.39
C TRP A 18 10.46 -11.69 -1.63
N LEU A 19 10.25 -10.40 -1.35
CA LEU A 19 9.07 -9.93 -0.63
C LEU A 19 7.86 -9.90 -1.56
N ASP A 20 8.07 -9.54 -2.82
CA ASP A 20 7.03 -9.61 -3.85
C ASP A 20 6.48 -11.04 -4.00
N GLU A 21 7.37 -12.04 -4.10
CA GLU A 21 7.00 -13.46 -4.21
C GLU A 21 6.26 -13.94 -2.94
N ALA A 22 6.78 -13.61 -1.75
CA ALA A 22 6.13 -13.97 -0.49
C ALA A 22 4.73 -13.35 -0.33
N VAL A 23 4.54 -12.10 -0.76
CA VAL A 23 3.23 -11.44 -0.73
C VAL A 23 2.29 -12.05 -1.76
N GLU A 24 2.75 -12.37 -2.96
CA GLU A 24 1.94 -13.06 -3.97
C GLU A 24 1.47 -14.45 -3.49
N ASP A 25 2.36 -15.21 -2.87
CA ASP A 25 2.02 -16.50 -2.26
C ASP A 25 0.99 -16.33 -1.14
N TYR A 26 1.13 -15.30 -0.29
CA TYR A 26 0.19 -15.04 0.80
C TYR A 26 -1.21 -14.65 0.29
N ILE A 27 -1.29 -13.79 -0.74
CA ILE A 27 -2.58 -13.38 -1.34
C ILE A 27 -3.16 -14.43 -2.29
N SER A 28 -2.42 -15.50 -2.61
CA SER A 28 -2.90 -16.57 -3.49
C SER A 28 -4.11 -17.32 -2.90
N ASP A 29 -4.31 -17.26 -1.57
CA ASP A 29 -5.50 -17.79 -0.91
C ASP A 29 -6.76 -17.04 -1.37
N LYS A 30 -7.78 -17.80 -1.82
CA LYS A 30 -9.04 -17.27 -2.36
C LYS A 30 -9.73 -16.30 -1.42
N LYS A 31 -9.66 -16.48 -0.10
CA LYS A 31 -10.30 -15.59 0.88
C LYS A 31 -9.57 -14.26 0.96
N ILE A 32 -8.25 -14.28 0.92
CA ILE A 32 -7.42 -13.07 0.98
C ILE A 32 -7.54 -12.28 -0.32
N ARG A 33 -7.62 -12.94 -1.48
CA ARG A 33 -7.84 -12.28 -2.78
C ARG A 33 -9.18 -11.55 -2.89
N VAL A 34 -10.21 -12.01 -2.19
CA VAL A 34 -11.51 -11.31 -2.12
C VAL A 34 -11.41 -10.06 -1.26
N ALA A 35 -10.68 -10.12 -0.14
CA ALA A 35 -10.45 -8.96 0.72
C ALA A 35 -9.47 -7.95 0.10
N PHE A 36 -8.47 -8.44 -0.64
CA PHE A 36 -7.41 -7.65 -1.27
C PHE A 36 -7.28 -8.03 -2.75
N PRO A 37 -8.01 -7.36 -3.65
CA PRO A 37 -8.02 -7.69 -5.08
C PRO A 37 -6.70 -7.40 -5.80
N SER A 38 -5.74 -6.72 -5.14
CA SER A 38 -4.41 -6.48 -5.68
C SER A 38 -3.34 -6.52 -4.59
N LYS A 39 -2.11 -6.88 -4.99
CA LYS A 39 -0.91 -6.79 -4.13
C LYS A 39 -0.73 -5.40 -3.54
N ARG A 40 -0.98 -4.35 -4.34
CA ARG A 40 -0.88 -2.95 -3.91
C ARG A 40 -1.85 -2.65 -2.77
N ASN A 41 -3.12 -3.04 -2.90
CA ASN A 41 -4.12 -2.81 -1.85
C ASN A 41 -3.78 -3.55 -0.55
N PHE A 42 -3.21 -4.76 -0.66
CA PHE A 42 -2.74 -5.51 0.50
C PHE A 42 -1.59 -4.78 1.20
N VAL A 43 -0.54 -4.40 0.47
CA VAL A 43 0.63 -3.72 1.02
C VAL A 43 0.24 -2.36 1.61
N ASP A 44 -0.56 -1.57 0.92
CA ASP A 44 -1.03 -0.25 1.40
C ASP A 44 -1.81 -0.40 2.72
N THR A 45 -2.68 -1.41 2.83
CA THR A 45 -3.46 -1.67 4.05
C THR A 45 -2.58 -2.12 5.20
N ALA A 46 -1.65 -3.06 4.95
CA ALA A 46 -0.72 -3.55 5.96
C ALA A 46 0.19 -2.42 6.48
N VAL A 47 0.65 -1.55 5.58
CA VAL A 47 1.46 -0.36 5.94
C VAL A 47 0.63 0.64 6.75
N MET A 48 -0.61 0.93 6.35
CA MET A 48 -1.48 1.81 7.13
C MET A 48 -1.72 1.28 8.54
N GLN A 49 -2.07 0.00 8.69
CA GLN A 49 -2.27 -0.63 10.00
C GLN A 49 -1.02 -0.55 10.86
N LEU A 50 0.15 -0.85 10.29
CA LEU A 50 1.43 -0.73 10.99
C LEU A 50 1.68 0.71 11.48
N LEU A 51 1.40 1.71 10.65
CA LEU A 51 1.58 3.12 11.01
C LEU A 51 0.63 3.57 12.12
N GLU A 52 -0.62 3.11 12.09
CA GLU A 52 -1.61 3.33 13.15
C GLU A 52 -1.18 2.70 14.48
N GLU A 53 -0.76 1.43 14.46
CA GLU A 53 -0.23 0.74 15.65
C GLU A 53 0.97 1.45 16.25
N LYS A 54 1.87 1.94 15.39
CA LYS A 54 3.07 2.68 15.79
C LYS A 54 2.77 4.12 16.22
N LYS A 55 1.51 4.57 16.17
CA LYS A 55 1.08 5.95 16.44
C LYS A 55 1.90 6.98 15.67
N VAL A 56 2.34 6.64 14.46
CA VAL A 56 3.12 7.54 13.63
C VAL A 56 2.19 8.68 13.22
N LYS A 57 2.50 9.89 13.68
CA LYS A 57 1.87 11.10 13.14
C LYS A 57 2.46 11.30 11.75
N LEU A 58 1.71 10.88 10.73
CA LEU A 58 1.96 11.35 9.38
C LEU A 58 1.66 12.85 9.42
N GLU A 59 2.71 13.67 9.45
CA GLU A 59 2.58 15.11 9.24
C GLU A 59 1.92 15.28 7.87
N SER A 60 0.62 15.61 7.86
CA SER A 60 -0.08 15.98 6.64
C SER A 60 0.58 17.24 6.11
N GLY A 61 1.46 17.06 5.13
CA GLY A 61 2.14 18.15 4.43
C GLY A 61 1.11 19.15 3.91
N LYS A 62 1.36 20.43 4.23
CA LYS A 62 0.69 21.61 3.66
C LYS A 62 0.78 21.64 2.14
#